data_AF-A0A961NEY8-F1
#
_entry.id   AF-A0A961NEY8-F1
#
_cell.length_a   1.000
_cell.length_b   1.000
_cell.length_c   1.000
_cell.angle_alpha   90.00
_cell.angle_beta   90.00
_cell.angle_gamma   90.00
#
_symmetry.space_group_name_H-M   'P 1'
#
loop_
_entity.id
_entity.type
_entity.pdbx_description
1 polymer ?
#
loop_
_entity_poly.entity_id
_entity_poly.type
_entity_poly.pdbx_seq_one_letter_code
_entity_poly.pdbx_strand_id
1 'polypeptide(L)'
;VVRPEAFRRLTGEVTLPASVVEEAFLVANPGWTAEMLTITCKDGRISEARLCLDRALAPVPCGPDIRRDCTLPGARLPPIR
;
A
#
# COMPACT_ATOMS: atom_id res chain seq x y z
N VAL A 1 12.29 0.03 3.38
CA VAL A 1 11.11 0.37 2.55
C VAL A 1 11.56 1.11 1.31
N VAL A 2 11.21 0.61 0.13
CA VAL A 2 11.34 1.29 -1.14
C VAL A 2 9.96 1.72 -1.60
N ARG A 3 9.74 3.03 -1.69
CA ARG A 3 8.50 3.58 -2.25
C ARG A 3 8.49 3.39 -3.77
N PRO A 4 7.42 2.81 -4.36
CA PRO A 4 7.31 2.59 -5.81
C PRO A 4 7.56 3.86 -6.62
N GLU A 5 8.33 3.72 -7.71
CA GLU A 5 8.72 4.87 -8.55
C GLU A 5 7.52 5.54 -9.22
N ALA A 6 6.49 4.77 -9.57
CA ALA A 6 5.26 5.28 -10.16
C ALA A 6 4.59 6.35 -9.27
N PHE A 7 4.63 6.16 -7.94
CA PHE A 7 4.04 7.12 -6.99
C PHE A 7 4.92 8.35 -6.77
N ARG A 8 6.24 8.24 -6.97
CA ARG A 8 7.16 9.38 -6.90
C ARG A 8 6.99 10.33 -8.08
N ARG A 9 6.63 9.78 -9.25
CA ARG A 9 6.43 10.53 -10.50
C ARG A 9 4.99 11.01 -10.68
N LEU A 10 4.10 10.70 -9.73
CA LEU A 10 2.70 11.05 -9.82
C LEU A 10 2.51 12.56 -9.63
N THR A 11 2.20 13.27 -10.71
CA THR A 11 1.99 14.73 -10.72
C THR A 11 0.53 15.14 -10.61
N GLY A 12 -0.42 14.22 -10.83
CA GLY A 12 -1.85 14.45 -10.74
C GLY A 12 -2.57 13.33 -9.98
N GLU A 13 -3.80 13.60 -9.53
CA GLU A 13 -4.63 12.58 -8.89
C GLU A 13 -5.05 11.52 -9.90
N VAL A 14 -4.98 10.25 -9.50
CA VAL A 14 -5.44 9.11 -10.31
C VAL A 14 -6.45 8.28 -9.53
N THR A 15 -7.31 7.55 -10.23
CA THR A 15 -8.25 6.60 -9.63
C THR A 15 -7.85 5.19 -10.06
N LEU A 16 -7.63 4.31 -9.08
CA LEU A 16 -7.20 2.94 -9.32
C LEU A 16 -7.73 2.00 -8.23
N PRO A 17 -7.84 0.70 -8.50
CA PRO A 17 -8.08 -0.29 -7.45
C PRO A 17 -6.97 -0.24 -6.39
N ALA A 18 -7.31 -0.44 -5.13
CA ALA A 18 -6.32 -0.49 -4.06
C ALA A 18 -5.33 -1.65 -4.21
N SER A 19 -5.74 -2.76 -4.82
CA SER A 19 -4.87 -3.90 -5.12
C SER A 19 -3.69 -3.53 -6.04
N VAL A 20 -3.89 -2.59 -6.97
CA VAL A 20 -2.81 -2.10 -7.84
C VAL A 20 -1.78 -1.32 -7.03
N VAL A 21 -2.19 -0.64 -5.95
CA VAL A 21 -1.26 0.05 -5.05
C VAL A 21 -0.39 -0.96 -4.30
N GLU A 22 -1.00 -2.01 -3.76
CA GLU A 22 -0.31 -3.10 -3.07
C GLU A 22 0.72 -3.78 -4.00
N GLU A 23 0.29 -4.18 -5.20
CA GLU A 23 1.15 -4.83 -6.19
C GLU A 23 2.38 -3.98 -6.52
N ALA A 24 2.22 -2.67 -6.66
CA ALA A 24 3.33 -1.76 -6.92
C ALA A 24 4.38 -1.79 -5.78
N PHE A 25 3.95 -1.93 -4.52
CA PHE A 25 4.87 -2.09 -3.39
C PHE A 25 5.59 -3.43 -3.40
N LEU A 26 4.91 -4.52 -3.76
CA LEU A 26 5.54 -5.85 -3.87
C LEU A 26 6.61 -5.86 -4.96
N VAL A 27 6.34 -5.26 -6.12
CA VAL A 27 7.33 -5.12 -7.20
C VAL A 27 8.54 -4.28 -6.74
N ALA A 28 8.31 -3.20 -6.00
CA ALA A 28 9.38 -2.32 -5.54
C ALA A 28 10.22 -2.89 -4.37
N ASN A 29 9.70 -3.90 -3.65
CA ASN A 29 10.35 -4.49 -2.47
C ASN A 29 10.42 -6.02 -2.60
N PRO A 30 11.38 -6.56 -3.36
CA PRO A 30 11.55 -8.00 -3.52
C PRO A 30 11.69 -8.71 -2.16
N GLY A 31 10.97 -9.82 -1.99
CA GLY A 31 10.93 -10.60 -0.75
C GLY A 31 9.76 -10.27 0.19
N TRP A 32 8.97 -9.24 -0.11
CA TRP A 32 7.70 -8.99 0.57
C TRP A 32 6.58 -9.85 -0.01
N THR A 33 5.58 -10.13 0.81
CA THR A 33 4.33 -10.79 0.39
C THR A 33 3.14 -9.88 0.68
N ALA A 34 2.00 -10.14 0.00
CA ALA A 34 0.75 -9.40 0.22
C ALA A 34 0.33 -9.42 1.69
N GLU A 35 0.59 -10.50 2.41
CA GLU A 35 0.22 -10.59 3.83
C GLU A 35 1.00 -9.63 4.74
N MET A 36 2.15 -9.10 4.30
CA MET A 36 3.00 -8.20 5.10
C MET A 36 2.59 -6.72 5.00
N LEU A 37 1.74 -6.37 4.04
CA LEU A 37 1.41 -5.00 3.70
C LEU A 37 -0.12 -4.85 3.62
N THR A 38 -0.66 -3.81 4.23
CA THR A 38 -2.07 -3.44 4.04
C THR A 38 -2.21 -2.04 3.49
N ILE A 39 -3.10 -1.88 2.51
CA ILE A 39 -3.45 -0.58 1.95
C ILE A 39 -4.78 -0.13 2.55
N THR A 40 -4.81 1.05 3.17
CA THR A 40 -6.03 1.58 3.77
C THR A 40 -6.65 2.69 2.92
N CYS A 41 -7.97 2.81 3.03
CA CYS A 41 -8.72 3.91 2.43
C CYS A 41 -9.51 4.69 3.48
N LYS A 42 -9.70 5.98 3.20
CA LYS A 42 -10.55 6.90 3.95
C LYS A 42 -11.20 7.85 2.97
N ASP A 43 -12.50 8.09 3.14
CA ASP A 43 -13.28 9.03 2.31
C ASP A 43 -13.12 8.81 0.79
N GLY A 44 -13.05 7.54 0.37
CA GLY A 44 -12.87 7.13 -1.04
C GLY A 44 -11.47 7.36 -1.62
N ARG A 45 -10.46 7.57 -0.76
CA ARG A 45 -9.07 7.84 -1.16
C ARG A 45 -8.12 6.84 -0.51
N ILE A 46 -7.08 6.44 -1.23
CA ILE A 46 -5.95 5.71 -0.64
C ILE A 46 -5.31 6.63 0.41
N SER A 47 -5.18 6.12 1.63
CA SER A 47 -4.73 6.91 2.79
C SER A 47 -3.35 6.49 3.25
N GLU A 48 -3.13 5.19 3.46
CA GLU A 48 -1.86 4.69 4.00
C GLU A 48 -1.47 3.35 3.38
N ALA A 49 -0.16 3.11 3.31
CA ALA A 49 0.42 1.79 3.12
C ALA A 49 1.07 1.39 4.45
N ARG A 50 0.55 0.35 5.11
CA ARG A 50 0.98 -0.11 6.43
C ARG A 50 1.77 -1.40 6.29
N LEU A 51 3.07 -1.34 6.58
CA LEU A 51 3.95 -2.51 6.64
C LEU A 51 3.96 -3.06 8.06
N CYS A 52 3.68 -4.36 8.22
CA CYS A 52 3.79 -5.02 9.51
C CYS A 52 5.22 -5.50 9.75
N LEU A 53 5.73 -5.20 10.94
CA LEU A 53 7.09 -5.48 11.35
C LEU A 53 7.11 -6.23 12.68
N ASP A 54 8.11 -7.09 12.87
CA ASP A 54 8.43 -7.62 14.19
C ASP A 54 9.23 -6.60 15.03
N ARG A 55 9.63 -7.00 16.24
CA ARG A 55 10.44 -6.15 17.15
C ARG A 55 11.86 -5.89 16.63
N ALA A 56 12.34 -6.72 15.71
CA ALA A 56 13.63 -6.54 15.04
C ALA A 56 13.50 -5.68 13.77
N LEU A 57 12.31 -5.13 13.49
CA LEU A 57 11.98 -4.35 12.30
C LEU A 57 12.06 -5.17 10.99
N ALA A 58 11.90 -6.49 11.08
CA ALA A 58 11.80 -7.35 9.91
C ALA A 58 10.33 -7.44 9.43
N PRO A 59 10.07 -7.40 8.10
CA PRO A 59 8.73 -7.62 7.55
C PRO A 59 8.16 -8.98 7.94
N VAL A 60 6.92 -8.97 8.44
CA VAL A 60 6.19 -10.17 8.84
C VAL A 60 4.72 -10.07 8.42
N PRO A 61 4.01 -11.20 8.24
CA PRO A 61 2.57 -11.16 7.98
C PRO A 61 1.81 -10.36 9.04
N CYS A 62 0.93 -9.48 8.58
CA CYS A 62 0.03 -8.70 9.42
C CYS A 62 -0.94 -9.61 10.18
N GLY A 63 -1.18 -9.25 11.44
CA GLY A 63 -2.19 -9.89 12.27
C GLY A 63 -3.61 -9.70 11.72
N PRO A 64 -4.57 -10.58 12.08
CA PRO A 64 -5.92 -10.57 11.53
C PRO A 64 -6.67 -9.25 11.72
N ASP A 65 -6.36 -8.48 12.77
CA ASP A 65 -6.99 -7.19 13.04
C ASP A 65 -6.49 -6.05 12.12
N ILE A 66 -5.29 -6.21 11.54
CA ILE A 66 -4.63 -5.19 10.71
C ILE A 66 -4.83 -5.45 9.22
N ARG A 67 -5.10 -6.70 8.79
CA ARG A 67 -5.35 -7.10 7.39
C ARG A 67 -6.68 -6.60 6.81
N ARG A 68 -7.03 -5.33 7.07
CA ARG A 68 -8.21 -4.69 6.51
C ARG A 68 -7.77 -3.87 5.31
N ASP A 69 -7.66 -4.55 4.18
CA ASP A 69 -7.36 -3.89 2.93
C ASP A 69 -8.54 -3.07 2.44
N CYS A 70 -8.22 -1.94 1.83
CA CYS A 70 -9.16 -1.20 1.04
C CYS A 70 -9.63 -2.08 -0.13
N THR A 71 -10.93 -2.34 -0.20
CA THR A 71 -11.54 -3.16 -1.26
C THR A 71 -12.17 -2.31 -2.36
N LEU A 72 -11.93 -0.99 -2.36
CA LEU A 72 -12.51 -0.11 -3.35
C LEU A 72 -11.97 -0.43 -4.76
N PRO A 73 -12.84 -0.65 -5.76
CA PRO A 73 -12.42 -0.90 -7.13
C PRO A 73 -11.87 0.36 -7.81
N GLY A 74 -12.08 1.54 -7.21
CA GLY A 74 -11.57 2.82 -7.68
C GLY A 74 -11.39 3.79 -6.52
N ALA A 75 -10.22 3.74 -5.89
CA ALA A 75 -9.80 4.69 -4.87
C ALA A 75 -8.98 5.81 -5.50
N ARG A 76 -9.21 7.05 -5.06
CA ARG A 76 -8.42 8.20 -5.50
C ARG A 76 -7.07 8.19 -4.79
N LEU A 77 -5.99 8.34 -5.55
CA LEU A 77 -4.63 8.50 -5.06
C LEU A 77 -4.11 9.88 -5.50
N PRO A 78 -4.02 10.87 -4.59
CA PRO A 78 -3.37 12.13 -4.90
C PRO A 78 -1.86 11.96 -5.06
N PRO A 79 -1.18 12.94 -5.70
CA PRO A 79 0.27 13.07 -5.63
C PRO A 79 0.78 13.02 -4.18
N ILE A 80 1.79 12.20 -3.97
CA ILE A 80 2.47 12.09 -2.67
C ILE A 80 3.54 13.18 -2.63
N ARG A 81 3.47 14.07 -1.64
CA ARG A 81 4.49 15.10 -1.40
C ARG A 81 5.58 14.62 -0.45
#